data_AF-A0AAN5CUQ0-F1
#
_entry.id   AF-A0AAN5CUQ0-F1
#
_cell.length_a   1.000
_cell.length_b   1.000
_cell.length_c   1.000
_cell.angle_alpha   90.00
_cell.angle_beta   90.00
_cell.angle_gamma   90.00
#
_symmetry.space_group_name_H-M   'P 1'
#
loop_
_entity.id
_entity.type
_entity.pdbx_description
1 polymer ?
#
loop_
_entity_poly.entity_id
_entity_poly.type
_entity_poly.pdbx_seq_one_letter_code
_entity_poly.pdbx_strand_id
1 'polypeptide(L)'
;MKEAIGLVPSTKYLSALGMLNTYQSCLEKAGSSLEKAMGIVGSAFKLKLQPLYKTVIDKVKAMRANGRTDAEIRPEAFKLATAGLTKVLVQGIINVCMQTGTKAEYDCSIPPLKSLMQTSLYNMTYNPTIG
;
A
#
# COMPACT_ATOMS: atom_id res chain seq x y z
N MET A 1 -6.51 -10.83 9.44
CA MET A 1 -5.13 -11.37 9.37
C MET A 1 -5.06 -12.73 8.68
N LYS A 2 -5.97 -13.70 8.98
CA LYS A 2 -6.01 -15.02 8.31
C LYS A 2 -6.03 -14.97 6.77
N GLU A 3 -6.79 -14.06 6.17
CA GLU A 3 -6.89 -13.97 4.70
C GLU A 3 -5.68 -13.32 4.03
N ALA A 4 -5.08 -12.30 4.66
CA ALA A 4 -3.89 -11.61 4.12
C ALA A 4 -2.64 -12.50 4.15
N ILE A 5 -2.56 -13.39 5.13
CA ILE A 5 -1.47 -14.35 5.28
C ILE A 5 -1.52 -15.43 4.19
N GLY A 6 -2.71 -15.82 3.72
CA GLY A 6 -2.89 -16.78 2.62
C GLY A 6 -2.45 -16.25 1.25
N LEU A 7 -2.20 -14.95 1.11
CA LEU A 7 -1.71 -14.32 -0.11
C LEU A 7 -0.17 -14.32 -0.20
N VAL A 8 0.53 -14.64 0.90
CA VAL A 8 1.98 -14.75 0.92
C VAL A 8 2.36 -16.17 0.48
N PRO A 9 3.19 -16.35 -0.56
CA PRO A 9 3.71 -17.66 -0.92
C PRO A 9 4.30 -18.35 0.30
N SER A 10 4.00 -19.64 0.49
CA SER A 10 4.45 -20.39 1.68
C SER A 10 5.96 -20.29 1.90
N THR A 11 6.75 -20.22 0.81
CA THR A 11 8.21 -20.03 0.82
C THR A 11 8.67 -18.68 1.36
N LYS A 12 7.78 -17.69 1.46
CA LYS A 12 8.02 -16.33 1.97
C LYS A 12 7.32 -16.06 3.30
N TYR A 13 6.55 -17.02 3.80
CA TYR A 13 5.75 -16.89 5.01
C TYR A 13 6.59 -16.61 6.25
N LEU A 14 7.61 -17.43 6.52
CA LEU A 14 8.48 -17.26 7.69
C LEU A 14 9.26 -15.95 7.64
N SER A 15 9.75 -15.55 6.47
CA SER A 15 10.39 -14.24 6.29
C SER A 15 9.43 -13.08 6.52
N ALA A 16 8.18 -13.19 6.07
CA ALA A 16 7.15 -12.17 6.28
C ALA A 16 6.78 -12.06 7.76
N LEU A 17 6.62 -13.19 8.47
CA LEU A 17 6.39 -13.19 9.92
C LEU A 17 7.55 -12.60 10.71
N GLY A 18 8.79 -12.96 10.37
CA GLY A 18 9.97 -12.37 11.01
C GLY A 18 10.01 -10.85 10.86
N MET A 19 9.74 -10.37 9.64
CA MET A 19 9.67 -8.93 9.35
C MET A 19 8.55 -8.23 10.13
N LEU A 20 7.35 -8.83 10.19
CA LEU A 20 6.23 -8.30 10.96
C LEU A 20 6.53 -8.24 12.47
N ASN A 21 7.15 -9.28 13.03
CA ASN A 21 7.54 -9.30 14.44
C ASN A 21 8.59 -8.23 14.77
N THR A 22 9.59 -8.05 13.90
CA THR A 22 10.60 -6.98 14.06
C THR A 22 9.95 -5.60 13.97
N TYR A 23 9.04 -5.41 13.01
CA TYR A 23 8.32 -4.15 12.85
C TYR A 23 7.44 -3.84 14.07
N GLN A 24 6.65 -4.82 14.53
CA GLN A 24 5.83 -4.70 15.73
C GLN A 24 6.67 -4.36 16.96
N SER A 25 7.77 -5.08 17.17
CA SER A 25 8.69 -4.82 18.30
C SER A 25 9.28 -3.40 18.26
N CYS A 26 9.56 -2.88 17.07
CA CYS A 26 10.06 -1.51 16.89
C CYS A 26 8.98 -0.48 17.25
N LEU A 27 7.76 -0.69 16.75
CA LEU A 27 6.62 0.18 17.03
C LEU A 27 6.29 0.22 18.52
N GLU A 28 6.29 -0.92 19.20
CA GLU A 28 6.05 -1.01 20.65
C GLU A 28 7.09 -0.21 21.44
N LYS A 29 8.38 -0.33 21.09
CA LYS A 29 9.46 0.48 21.69
C LYS A 29 9.31 1.98 21.43
N ALA A 30 8.70 2.34 20.30
CA ALA A 30 8.37 3.71 19.94
C ALA A 30 7.06 4.23 20.58
N GLY A 31 6.38 3.43 21.42
CA GLY A 31 5.10 3.79 22.03
C GLY A 31 3.91 3.74 21.05
N SER A 32 4.03 2.94 19.98
CA SER A 32 3.00 2.74 18.95
C SER A 32 2.57 1.27 18.88
N SER A 33 1.72 0.93 17.91
CA SER A 33 1.21 -0.42 17.66
C SER A 33 1.11 -0.73 16.18
N LEU A 34 1.19 -2.02 15.84
CA LEU A 34 0.98 -2.49 14.48
C LEU A 34 -0.39 -2.08 13.94
N GLU A 35 -1.43 -2.12 14.78
CA GLU A 35 -2.78 -1.71 14.41
C GLU A 35 -2.84 -0.24 14.00
N LYS A 36 -2.25 0.66 14.80
CA LYS A 36 -2.17 2.09 14.47
C LYS A 36 -1.42 2.32 13.16
N ALA A 37 -0.26 1.69 13.01
CA ALA A 37 0.56 1.82 11.81
C ALA A 37 -0.18 1.32 10.55
N MET A 38 -0.87 0.18 10.64
CA MET A 38 -1.71 -0.34 9.56
C MET A 38 -2.92 0.55 9.27
N GLY A 39 -3.47 1.21 10.29
CA GLY A 39 -4.53 2.21 10.14
C GLY A 39 -4.07 3.44 9.35
N ILE A 40 -2.85 3.94 9.62
CA ILE A 40 -2.23 5.03 8.85
C ILE A 40 -2.06 4.63 7.39
N VAL A 41 -1.45 3.46 7.15
CA VAL A 41 -1.22 2.94 5.80
C VAL A 41 -2.53 2.73 5.05
N GLY A 42 -3.52 2.09 5.67
CA GLY A 42 -4.83 1.86 5.08
C GLY A 42 -5.56 3.15 4.71
N SER A 43 -5.47 4.17 5.56
CA SER A 43 -6.04 5.50 5.30
C SER A 43 -5.35 6.21 4.14
N ALA A 44 -4.02 6.15 4.08
CA ALA A 44 -3.23 6.71 2.97
C ALA A 44 -3.54 6.04 1.63
N PHE A 45 -3.62 4.70 1.63
CA PHE A 45 -4.04 3.93 0.45
C PHE A 45 -5.45 4.32 0.01
N LYS A 46 -6.42 4.37 0.92
CA LYS A 46 -7.79 4.78 0.59
C LYS A 46 -7.80 6.16 -0.05
N LEU A 47 -7.12 7.14 0.55
CA LEU A 47 -7.09 8.52 0.06
C LEU A 47 -6.50 8.61 -1.36
N LYS A 48 -5.38 7.93 -1.63
CA LYS A 48 -4.67 8.06 -2.92
C LYS A 48 -5.16 7.10 -4.00
N LEU A 49 -5.66 5.91 -3.65
CA LEU A 49 -6.17 4.93 -4.60
C LEU A 49 -7.66 5.12 -4.94
N GLN A 50 -8.46 5.77 -4.09
CA GLN A 50 -9.90 5.93 -4.35
C GLN A 50 -10.22 6.56 -5.71
N PRO A 51 -9.49 7.59 -6.20
CA PRO A 51 -9.71 8.12 -7.55
C PRO A 51 -9.47 7.08 -8.66
N LEU A 52 -8.38 6.31 -8.57
CA LEU A 52 -8.06 5.25 -9.52
C LEU A 52 -9.11 4.13 -9.48
N TYR A 53 -9.49 3.71 -8.27
CA TYR A 53 -10.53 2.70 -8.06
C TYR A 53 -11.85 3.14 -8.70
N LYS A 54 -12.25 4.41 -8.51
CA LYS A 54 -13.45 4.97 -9.13
C LYS A 54 -13.37 4.91 -10.66
N THR A 55 -12.26 5.33 -11.26
CA THR A 55 -12.05 5.25 -12.71
C THR A 55 -12.17 3.83 -13.24
N VAL A 56 -11.56 2.85 -12.57
CA VAL A 56 -11.64 1.44 -12.96
C VAL A 56 -13.08 0.94 -12.86
N ILE A 57 -13.77 1.20 -11.74
CA ILE A 57 -15.16 0.76 -11.54
C ILE A 57 -16.11 1.41 -12.54
N ASP A 58 -15.97 2.71 -12.82
CA ASP A 58 -16.82 3.40 -13.79
C ASP A 58 -16.63 2.81 -15.20
N LYS A 59 -15.38 2.46 -15.58
CA LYS A 59 -15.12 1.74 -16.84
C LYS A 59 -15.73 0.33 -16.85
N VAL A 60 -15.57 -0.43 -15.77
CA VAL A 60 -16.15 -1.78 -15.64
C VAL A 60 -17.67 -1.71 -15.79
N LYS A 61 -18.34 -0.76 -15.13
CA LYS A 61 -19.79 -0.55 -15.24
C LYS A 61 -20.20 -0.24 -16.66
N ALA A 62 -19.49 0.66 -17.35
CA ALA A 62 -19.77 0.99 -18.75
C ALA A 62 -19.60 -0.23 -19.67
N MET A 63 -18.56 -1.04 -19.47
CA MET A 63 -18.35 -2.26 -20.26
C MET A 63 -19.43 -3.32 -20.02
N ARG A 64 -19.85 -3.51 -18.76
CA ARG A 64 -20.98 -4.39 -18.43
C ARG A 64 -22.28 -3.91 -19.05
N ALA A 65 -22.55 -2.61 -19.03
CA ALA A 65 -23.72 -2.02 -19.67
C ALA A 65 -23.73 -2.26 -21.20
N ASN A 66 -22.54 -2.35 -21.80
CA ASN A 66 -22.35 -2.68 -23.22
C ASN A 66 -22.31 -4.21 -23.50
N GLY A 67 -22.71 -5.04 -22.54
CA GLY A 67 -22.81 -6.50 -22.71
C GLY A 67 -21.47 -7.24 -22.72
N ARG A 68 -20.36 -6.60 -22.36
CA ARG A 68 -19.05 -7.27 -22.31
C ARG A 68 -18.99 -8.28 -21.17
N THR A 69 -18.31 -9.40 -21.41
CA THR A 69 -18.13 -10.47 -20.43
C THR A 69 -17.01 -10.16 -19.43
N ASP A 70 -17.00 -10.85 -18.28
CA ASP A 70 -15.96 -10.69 -17.26
C ASP A 70 -14.55 -11.04 -17.78
N ALA A 71 -14.46 -11.98 -18.73
CA ALA A 71 -13.21 -12.36 -19.39
C ALA A 71 -12.62 -11.21 -20.24
N GLU A 72 -13.47 -10.38 -20.82
CA GLU A 72 -13.07 -9.21 -21.61
C GLU A 72 -12.83 -7.96 -20.75
N ILE A 73 -13.57 -7.84 -19.64
CA ILE A 73 -13.47 -6.72 -18.70
C ILE A 73 -12.18 -6.79 -17.89
N ARG A 74 -11.79 -7.99 -17.46
CA ARG A 74 -10.66 -8.18 -16.54
C ARG A 74 -9.34 -7.64 -17.11
N PRO A 75 -8.93 -7.93 -18.36
CA PRO A 75 -7.71 -7.36 -18.95
C PRO A 75 -7.73 -5.82 -19.00
N GLU A 76 -8.86 -5.21 -19.35
CA GLU A 76 -9.00 -3.75 -19.40
C GLU A 76 -8.92 -3.11 -18.02
N ALA A 77 -9.54 -3.73 -17.01
CA ALA A 77 -9.44 -3.28 -15.62
C ALA A 77 -7.99 -3.34 -15.11
N PHE A 78 -7.26 -4.42 -15.40
CA PHE A 78 -5.84 -4.55 -15.08
C PHE A 78 -4.99 -3.51 -15.82
N LYS A 79 -5.24 -3.29 -17.10
CA LYS A 79 -4.53 -2.27 -17.90
C LYS A 79 -4.66 -0.88 -17.28
N LEU A 80 -5.87 -0.49 -16.91
CA LEU A 80 -6.13 0.80 -16.24
C LEU A 80 -5.46 0.89 -14.87
N ALA A 81 -5.57 -0.17 -14.06
CA ALA A 81 -4.93 -0.22 -12.76
C ALA A 81 -3.40 -0.08 -12.87
N THR A 82 -2.77 -0.86 -13.75
CA THR A 82 -1.31 -0.82 -13.97
C THR A 82 -0.85 0.54 -14.48
N ALA A 83 -1.61 1.17 -15.37
CA ALA A 83 -1.30 2.53 -15.83
C ALA A 83 -1.41 3.59 -14.71
N GLY A 84 -2.31 3.39 -13.74
CA GLY A 84 -2.50 4.28 -12.60
C GLY A 84 -1.48 4.10 -11.47
N LEU A 85 -0.83 2.94 -11.37
CA LEU A 85 0.20 2.63 -10.38
C LEU A 85 1.54 3.30 -10.73
N THR A 86 1.54 4.61 -10.76
CA THR A 86 2.71 5.43 -11.08
C THR A 86 3.57 5.69 -9.85
N LYS A 87 4.84 6.08 -10.08
CA LYS A 87 5.73 6.58 -9.02
C LYS A 87 5.10 7.71 -8.21
N VAL A 88 4.37 8.62 -8.86
CA VAL A 88 3.68 9.76 -8.23
C VAL A 88 2.63 9.27 -7.24
N LEU A 89 1.84 8.25 -7.60
CA LEU A 89 0.83 7.69 -6.72
C LEU A 89 1.46 7.05 -5.47
N VAL A 90 2.51 6.24 -5.66
CA VAL A 90 3.20 5.58 -4.55
C VAL A 90 3.90 6.60 -3.64
N GLN A 91 4.56 7.62 -4.22
CA GLN A 91 5.12 8.72 -3.45
C GLN A 91 4.03 9.47 -2.66
N GLY A 92 2.86 9.69 -3.28
CA GLY A 92 1.73 10.33 -2.61
C GLY A 92 1.24 9.54 -1.38
N ILE A 93 1.24 8.20 -1.45
CA ILE A 93 0.90 7.35 -0.30
C ILE A 93 1.96 7.51 0.79
N ILE A 94 3.25 7.44 0.43
CA ILE A 94 4.37 7.60 1.37
C ILE A 94 4.27 8.95 2.09
N ASN A 95 4.01 10.04 1.36
CA ASN A 95 3.87 11.38 1.91
C ASN A 95 2.72 11.45 2.93
N VAL A 96 1.55 10.90 2.61
CA VAL A 96 0.42 10.87 3.56
C VAL A 96 0.77 10.06 4.82
N CYS A 97 1.49 8.95 4.67
CA CYS A 97 1.99 8.19 5.82
C CYS A 97 2.94 9.03 6.68
N MET A 98 3.85 9.83 6.09
CA MET A 98 4.75 10.72 6.83
C MET A 98 4.00 11.87 7.53
N GLN A 99 2.91 12.37 6.95
CA GLN A 99 2.10 13.43 7.55
C GLN A 99 1.28 12.95 8.75
N THR A 100 0.83 11.69 8.71
CA THR A 100 -0.11 11.15 9.70
C THR A 100 0.61 10.37 10.80
N GLY A 101 1.74 9.75 10.46
CA GLY A 101 2.60 9.05 11.41
C GLY A 101 3.63 9.97 12.06
N THR A 102 4.29 9.43 13.07
CA THR A 102 5.45 10.04 13.71
C THR A 102 6.74 9.63 13.01
N LYS A 103 7.82 10.36 13.27
CA LYS A 103 9.16 9.99 12.78
C LYS A 103 9.57 8.59 13.26
N ALA A 104 9.26 8.25 14.51
CA ALA A 104 9.63 6.95 15.07
C ALA A 104 8.90 5.79 14.37
N GLU A 105 7.59 5.95 14.11
CA GLU A 105 6.81 4.98 13.33
C GLU A 105 7.34 4.85 11.90
N TYR A 106 7.69 5.99 11.28
CA TYR A 106 8.29 6.01 9.96
C TYR A 106 9.65 5.29 9.92
N ASP A 107 10.54 5.58 10.87
CA ASP A 107 11.86 4.93 10.97
C ASP A 107 11.71 3.41 11.14
N CYS A 108 10.74 2.95 11.96
CA CYS A 108 10.41 1.53 12.09
C CYS A 108 9.94 0.87 10.79
N SER A 109 9.32 1.64 9.88
CA SER A 109 8.84 1.13 8.59
C SER A 109 9.93 1.04 7.52
N ILE A 110 11.06 1.73 7.68
CA ILE A 110 12.12 1.77 6.65
C ILE A 110 12.71 0.38 6.35
N PRO A 111 13.12 -0.43 7.35
CA PRO A 111 13.65 -1.77 7.07
C PRO A 111 12.69 -2.66 6.27
N PRO A 112 11.40 -2.85 6.67
CA PRO A 112 10.48 -3.67 5.88
C PRO A 112 10.22 -3.08 4.49
N LEU A 113 10.12 -1.75 4.36
CA LEU A 113 9.93 -1.12 3.05
C LEU A 113 11.11 -1.38 2.10
N LYS A 114 12.36 -1.31 2.60
CA LYS A 114 13.54 -1.66 1.80
C LYS A 114 13.54 -3.11 1.31
N SER A 115 12.92 -4.03 2.06
CA SER A 115 12.81 -5.44 1.67
C SER A 115 11.66 -5.70 0.69
N LEU A 116 10.62 -4.88 0.70
CA LEU A 116 9.39 -5.10 -0.08
C LEU A 116 9.32 -4.28 -1.37
N MET A 117 10.04 -3.17 -1.46
CA MET A 117 9.99 -2.27 -2.62
C MET A 117 11.34 -1.62 -2.93
N GLN A 118 11.50 -1.19 -4.19
CA GLN A 118 12.67 -0.43 -4.65
C GLN A 118 12.62 1.01 -4.12
N THR A 119 12.95 1.19 -2.85
CA THR A 119 12.90 2.47 -2.14
C THR A 119 13.74 3.58 -2.79
N SER A 120 14.77 3.24 -3.56
CA SER A 120 15.57 4.20 -4.34
C SER A 120 14.77 4.99 -5.39
N LEU A 121 13.60 4.48 -5.78
CA LEU A 121 12.69 5.18 -6.70
C LEU A 121 11.88 6.27 -6.01
N TYR A 122 11.95 6.42 -4.69
CA TYR A 122 11.06 7.29 -3.91
C TYR A 122 11.87 8.20 -2.98
N ASN A 123 11.29 9.35 -2.63
CA ASN A 123 11.79 10.16 -1.54
C ASN A 123 11.38 9.52 -0.22
N MET A 124 12.37 8.96 0.47
CA MET A 124 12.22 8.28 1.76
C MET A 124 12.72 9.11 2.95
N THR A 125 13.04 10.39 2.74
CA THR A 125 13.40 11.28 3.85
C THR A 125 12.13 11.71 4.57
N TYR A 126 12.04 11.45 5.87
CA TYR A 126 10.89 11.84 6.67
C TYR A 126 10.67 13.36 6.59
N ASN A 127 9.51 13.76 6.07
CA ASN A 127 9.09 15.15 6.05
C ASN A 127 7.56 15.23 6.23
N PRO A 128 7.07 15.64 7.41
CA PRO A 128 5.64 15.67 7.70
C PRO A 128 4.92 16.86 7.05
N THR A 129 5.63 17.74 6.31
CA THR A 129 5.02 18.91 5.65
C THR A 129 4.87 18.75 4.14
N ILE A 130 5.42 17.68 3.53
CA ILE A 130 5.26 17.44 2.09
C ILE A 130 3.91 16.79 1.85
N GLY A 131 3.00 17.50 1.16
CA GLY A 131 1.66 17.04 0.77
C GLY A 131 1.38 17.21 -0.71
#